data_AF-A0A1Q7VK30-F1
#
_entry.id   AF-A0A1Q7VK30-F1
#
_cell.length_a   1.000
_cell.length_b   1.000
_cell.length_c   1.000
_cell.angle_alpha   90.00
_cell.angle_beta   90.00
_cell.angle_gamma   90.00
#
_symmetry.space_group_name_H-M   'P 1'
#
loop_
_entity.id
_entity.type
_entity.pdbx_description
1 polymer ?
#
loop_
_entity_poly.entity_id
_entity_poly.type
_entity_poly.pdbx_seq_one_letter_code
_entity_poly.pdbx_strand_id
1 'polypeptide(L)'
;MLEGEAFLHLDVRSDNLCLKEGRAVLVDWNFAHVGNPLLDIVGWLPSLRLEGGPDPWELVPDSQGLAALLAGYFASRAGLPTPATAPRVREFQRRQAEIALPWAARELGFPPP
;
A
#
# COMPACT_ATOMS: atom_id res chain seq x y z
N MET A 1 2.54 -1.14 -16.47
CA MET A 1 2.14 -1.39 -15.06
C MET A 1 1.54 -0.14 -14.42
N LEU A 2 2.18 1.04 -14.49
CA LEU A 2 1.68 2.24 -13.80
C LEU A 2 0.71 3.11 -14.62
N GLU A 3 0.72 2.97 -15.95
CA GLU A 3 -0.16 3.72 -16.85
C GLU A 3 -1.64 3.35 -16.65
N GLY A 4 -2.51 4.32 -16.88
CA GLY A 4 -3.97 4.20 -16.81
C GLY A 4 -4.62 5.58 -16.80
N GLU A 5 -5.95 5.60 -16.74
CA GLU A 5 -6.75 6.84 -16.82
C GLU A 5 -7.56 7.13 -15.55
N ALA A 6 -7.37 6.33 -14.49
CA ALA A 6 -8.11 6.50 -13.24
C ALA A 6 -7.52 7.62 -12.39
N PHE A 7 -8.37 8.38 -11.70
CA PHE A 7 -7.95 9.35 -10.70
C PHE A 7 -7.65 8.64 -9.38
N LEU A 8 -6.38 8.67 -8.98
CA LEU A 8 -5.81 7.93 -7.87
C LEU A 8 -5.57 8.84 -6.67
N HIS A 9 -5.66 8.25 -5.47
CA HIS A 9 -5.31 8.90 -4.21
C HIS A 9 -3.84 8.75 -3.84
N LEU A 10 -3.27 7.57 -4.11
CA LEU A 10 -1.91 7.13 -3.77
C LEU A 10 -1.56 7.11 -2.28
N ASP A 11 -2.57 7.27 -1.41
CA ASP A 11 -2.37 7.33 0.04
C ASP A 11 -3.59 6.81 0.82
N VAL A 12 -4.28 5.80 0.26
CA VAL A 12 -5.47 5.21 0.89
C VAL A 12 -5.06 4.48 2.17
N ARG A 13 -5.55 4.97 3.32
CA ARG A 13 -5.35 4.43 4.66
C ARG A 13 -6.49 4.82 5.58
N SER A 14 -6.61 4.18 6.74
CA SER A 14 -7.66 4.45 7.72
C SER A 14 -7.68 5.89 8.23
N ASP A 15 -6.52 6.54 8.34
CA ASP A 15 -6.39 7.95 8.75
C ASP A 15 -6.82 8.94 7.65
N ASN A 16 -6.85 8.50 6.40
CA ASN A 16 -7.31 9.26 5.24
C ASN A 16 -8.73 8.87 4.79
N LEU A 17 -9.46 8.13 5.63
CA LEU A 17 -10.81 7.64 5.35
C LEU A 17 -11.79 8.11 6.42
N CYS A 18 -12.91 8.69 5.99
CA CYS A 18 -14.04 9.00 6.86
C CYS A 18 -15.27 8.17 6.46
N LEU A 19 -15.91 7.51 7.44
CA LEU A 19 -17.19 6.84 7.24
C LEU A 19 -18.31 7.78 7.66
N LYS A 20 -19.17 8.16 6.70
CA LYS A 20 -20.30 9.06 6.95
C LYS A 20 -21.52 8.62 6.17
N GLU A 21 -22.62 8.38 6.87
CA GLU A 21 -23.92 8.05 6.27
C GLU A 21 -23.84 6.86 5.30
N GLY A 22 -23.13 5.79 5.70
CA GLY A 22 -22.95 4.59 4.87
C GLY A 22 -21.99 4.77 3.69
N ARG A 23 -21.29 5.90 3.59
CA ARG A 23 -20.31 6.20 2.54
C ARG A 23 -18.90 6.30 3.11
N ALA A 24 -17.94 5.88 2.31
CA ALA A 24 -16.52 6.15 2.52
C ALA A 24 -16.14 7.45 1.80
N VAL A 25 -15.50 8.37 2.50
CA VAL A 25 -14.98 9.64 1.98
C VAL A 25 -13.47 9.66 2.18
N LEU A 26 -12.72 9.77 1.09
CA LEU A 26 -11.26 9.91 1.13
C LEU A 26 -10.86 11.38 1.27
N VAL A 27 -9.85 11.65 2.08
CA VAL A 27 -9.29 12.97 2.38
C VAL A 27 -7.76 12.94 2.26
N ASP A 28 -7.11 14.10 2.25
CA ASP A 28 -5.65 14.24 2.03
C ASP A 28 -5.17 13.78 0.65
N TRP A 29 -5.62 14.51 -0.38
CA TRP A 29 -5.31 14.26 -1.79
C TRP A 29 -3.96 14.84 -2.24
N ASN A 30 -2.99 14.97 -1.34
CA ASN A 30 -1.67 15.55 -1.62
C ASN A 30 -0.88 14.80 -2.70
N PHE A 31 -1.17 13.52 -2.95
CA PHE A 31 -0.53 12.67 -3.96
C PHE A 31 -1.43 12.35 -5.16
N ALA A 32 -2.54 13.08 -5.36
CA ALA A 32 -3.47 12.77 -6.44
C ALA A 32 -2.81 12.67 -7.83
N HIS A 33 -3.13 11.62 -8.58
CA HIS A 33 -2.50 11.36 -9.88
C HIS A 33 -3.45 10.62 -10.84
N VAL A 34 -3.15 10.63 -12.15
CA VAL A 34 -3.85 9.80 -13.14
C VAL A 34 -3.00 8.56 -13.44
N GLY A 35 -3.55 7.36 -13.31
CA GLY A 35 -2.80 6.13 -13.56
C GLY A 35 -3.60 4.85 -13.42
N ASN A 36 -2.88 3.74 -13.17
CA ASN A 36 -3.49 2.42 -12.98
C ASN A 36 -4.34 2.38 -11.69
N PRO A 37 -5.66 2.10 -11.77
CA PRO A 37 -6.54 2.03 -10.58
C PRO A 37 -6.13 0.96 -9.57
N LEU A 38 -5.41 -0.09 -10.00
CA LEU A 38 -4.94 -1.14 -9.11
C LEU A 38 -3.93 -0.64 -8.09
N LEU A 39 -3.25 0.48 -8.35
CA LEU A 39 -2.21 1.04 -7.49
C LEU A 39 -2.76 1.50 -6.13
N ASP A 40 -3.96 2.10 -6.10
CA ASP A 40 -4.61 2.48 -4.83
C ASP A 40 -4.97 1.27 -3.99
N ILE A 41 -5.50 0.22 -4.63
CA ILE A 41 -5.90 -1.01 -3.95
C ILE A 41 -4.65 -1.70 -3.39
N VAL A 42 -3.67 -2.00 -4.24
CA VAL A 42 -2.44 -2.71 -3.85
C VAL A 42 -1.63 -1.89 -2.84
N GLY A 43 -1.60 -0.56 -2.99
CA GLY A 43 -0.98 0.39 -2.04
C GLY A 43 -1.60 0.33 -0.64
N TRP A 44 -2.92 0.20 -0.57
CA TRP A 44 -3.67 0.18 0.68
C TRP A 44 -3.52 -1.14 1.46
N LEU A 45 -3.53 -2.29 0.78
CA LEU A 45 -3.65 -3.60 1.42
C LEU A 45 -2.64 -3.91 2.53
N PRO A 46 -1.34 -3.53 2.44
CA PRO A 46 -0.40 -3.71 3.54
C PRO A 46 -0.85 -2.99 4.83
N SER A 47 -1.37 -1.77 4.73
CA SER A 47 -1.91 -1.04 5.89
C SER A 47 -3.19 -1.68 6.43
N LEU A 48 -4.10 -2.11 5.55
CA LEU A 48 -5.32 -2.84 5.95
C LEU A 48 -4.97 -4.12 6.72
N ARG A 49 -3.96 -4.85 6.27
CA ARG A 49 -3.50 -6.07 6.94
C ARG A 49 -2.91 -5.78 8.33
N LEU A 50 -2.22 -4.66 8.51
CA LEU A 50 -1.73 -4.20 9.82
C LEU A 50 -2.85 -3.86 10.80
N GLU A 51 -4.02 -3.49 10.28
CA GLU A 51 -5.23 -3.17 11.04
C GLU A 51 -6.12 -4.39 11.31
N GLY A 52 -5.64 -5.60 10.96
CA GLY A 52 -6.37 -6.85 11.19
C GLY A 52 -7.24 -7.30 10.02
N GLY A 53 -7.09 -6.69 8.84
CA GLY A 53 -7.71 -7.17 7.61
C GLY A 53 -7.13 -8.50 7.11
N PRO A 54 -7.70 -9.05 6.02
CA PRO A 54 -7.25 -10.30 5.40
C PRO A 54 -5.87 -10.15 4.78
N ASP A 55 -5.25 -11.26 4.40
CA ASP A 55 -4.00 -11.23 3.66
C ASP A 55 -4.21 -10.57 2.28
N PRO A 56 -3.25 -9.77 1.77
CA PRO A 56 -3.47 -9.00 0.53
C PRO A 56 -3.86 -9.85 -0.69
N TRP A 57 -3.30 -11.05 -0.81
CA TRP A 57 -3.57 -11.98 -1.92
C TRP A 57 -4.98 -12.59 -1.88
N GLU A 58 -5.72 -12.45 -0.77
CA GLU A 58 -7.14 -12.85 -0.70
C GLU A 58 -8.04 -11.82 -1.39
N LEU A 59 -7.63 -10.55 -1.46
CA LEU A 59 -8.38 -9.46 -2.08
C LEU A 59 -7.90 -9.14 -3.50
N VAL A 60 -6.59 -9.24 -3.74
CA VAL A 60 -5.97 -9.06 -5.06
C VAL A 60 -5.10 -10.29 -5.36
N PRO A 61 -5.65 -11.31 -6.04
CA PRO A 61 -4.92 -12.53 -6.36
C PRO A 61 -3.74 -12.33 -7.33
N ASP A 62 -3.80 -11.29 -8.17
CA ASP A 62 -2.74 -10.89 -9.10
C ASP A 62 -2.57 -9.36 -9.07
N SER A 63 -1.47 -8.90 -8.46
CA SER A 63 -1.13 -7.49 -8.37
C SER A 63 -0.50 -6.91 -9.64
N GLN A 64 -0.26 -7.74 -10.67
CA GLN A 64 0.44 -7.37 -11.90
C GLN A 64 1.85 -6.80 -11.63
N GLY A 65 2.53 -7.33 -10.60
CA GLY A 65 3.87 -6.91 -10.18
C GLY A 65 3.89 -5.72 -9.21
N LEU A 66 2.74 -5.13 -8.87
CA LEU A 66 2.67 -4.01 -7.94
C LEU A 66 3.04 -4.40 -6.51
N ALA A 67 2.77 -5.64 -6.08
CA ALA A 67 3.20 -6.14 -4.78
C ALA A 67 4.74 -6.11 -4.64
N ALA A 68 5.46 -6.54 -5.69
CA ALA A 68 6.92 -6.47 -5.73
C ALA A 68 7.43 -5.03 -5.75
N LEU A 69 6.78 -4.14 -6.53
CA LEU A 69 7.11 -2.71 -6.54
C LEU A 69 6.95 -2.08 -5.15
N LEU A 70 5.83 -2.35 -4.46
CA LEU A 70 5.58 -1.80 -3.13
C LEU A 70 6.48 -2.39 -2.06
N ALA A 71 6.78 -3.69 -2.12
CA ALA A 71 7.77 -4.31 -1.24
C ALA A 71 9.12 -3.59 -1.35
N GLY A 72 9.59 -3.34 -2.58
CA GLY A 72 10.80 -2.57 -2.84
C GLY A 72 10.71 -1.11 -2.38
N TYR A 73 9.59 -0.44 -2.65
CA TYR A 73 9.35 0.93 -2.19
C TYR A 73 9.44 1.01 -0.66
N PHE A 74 8.65 0.23 0.07
CA PHE A 74 8.64 0.28 1.53
C PHE A 74 9.99 -0.10 2.14
N ALA A 75 10.64 -1.16 1.64
CA ALA A 75 11.95 -1.59 2.11
C ALA A 75 13.02 -0.50 1.88
N SER A 76 13.04 0.13 0.71
CA SER A 76 13.98 1.21 0.38
C SER A 76 13.79 2.45 1.25
N ARG A 77 12.56 2.70 1.73
CA ARG A 77 12.23 3.86 2.55
C ARG A 77 12.42 3.60 4.05
N ALA A 78 12.19 2.38 4.52
CA ALA A 78 12.26 2.02 5.93
C ALA A 78 13.62 2.27 6.58
N GLY A 79 14.73 2.12 5.82
CA GLY A 79 16.09 2.35 6.33
C GLY A 79 16.57 3.81 6.33
N LEU A 80 15.77 4.74 5.80
CA LEU A 80 16.15 6.15 5.73
C LEU A 80 15.91 6.88 7.06
N PRO A 81 16.59 8.01 7.32
CA PRO A 81 16.31 8.85 8.48
C PRO A 81 14.82 9.21 8.60
N THR A 82 14.32 9.20 9.83
CA THR A 82 12.95 9.56 10.15
C THR A 82 12.76 11.08 10.01
N PRO A 83 11.76 11.55 9.23
CA PRO A 83 11.42 12.96 9.17
C PRO A 83 10.87 13.47 10.49
N ALA A 84 11.22 14.69 10.89
CA ALA A 84 10.72 15.31 12.12
C ALA A 84 9.18 15.43 12.15
N THR A 85 8.56 15.61 10.99
CA THR A 85 7.10 15.72 10.83
C THR A 85 6.37 14.39 10.91
N ALA A 86 7.08 13.25 10.80
CA ALA A 86 6.46 11.92 10.80
C ALA A 86 7.34 10.89 11.55
N PRO A 87 7.41 10.97 12.89
CA PRO A 87 8.33 10.16 13.70
C PRO A 87 8.17 8.64 13.58
N ARG A 88 6.97 8.17 13.20
CA ARG A 88 6.63 6.74 13.10
C ARG A 88 6.65 6.20 11.67
N VAL A 89 6.91 7.04 10.67
CA VAL A 89 6.74 6.65 9.26
C VAL A 89 7.66 5.50 8.84
N ARG A 90 8.89 5.45 9.37
CA ARG A 90 9.87 4.41 9.02
C ARG A 90 9.49 3.06 9.59
N GLU A 91 9.04 3.03 10.85
CA GLU A 91 8.50 1.82 11.46
C GLU A 91 7.27 1.32 10.70
N PHE A 92 6.37 2.23 10.32
CA PHE A 92 5.18 1.87 9.55
C PHE A 92 5.53 1.32 8.15
N GLN A 93 6.46 1.95 7.44
CA GLN A 93 6.98 1.45 6.16
C GLN A 93 7.62 0.08 6.30
N ARG A 94 8.42 -0.14 7.36
CA ARG A 94 9.00 -1.46 7.64
C ARG A 94 7.91 -2.53 7.81
N ARG A 95 6.89 -2.25 8.63
CA ARG A 95 5.78 -3.18 8.87
C ARG A 95 4.97 -3.47 7.61
N GLN A 96 4.79 -2.48 6.73
CA GLN A 96 4.17 -2.69 5.43
C GLN A 96 5.05 -3.54 4.49
N ALA A 97 6.37 -3.35 4.51
CA ALA A 97 7.30 -4.21 3.76
C ALA A 97 7.25 -5.67 4.24
N GLU A 98 7.14 -5.91 5.55
CA GLU A 98 7.00 -7.24 6.15
C GLU A 98 5.73 -7.98 5.65
N ILE A 99 4.73 -7.26 5.14
CA ILE A 99 3.52 -7.83 4.52
C ILE A 99 3.63 -7.91 3.01
N ALA A 100 4.14 -6.86 2.36
CA ALA A 100 4.25 -6.80 0.91
C ALA A 100 5.30 -7.79 0.36
N LEU A 101 6.35 -8.10 1.12
CA LEU A 101 7.42 -8.98 0.67
C LEU A 101 6.98 -10.45 0.53
N PRO A 102 6.29 -11.08 1.51
CA PRO A 102 5.68 -12.40 1.31
C PRO A 102 4.66 -12.45 0.17
N TRP A 103 3.90 -11.38 -0.03
CA TRP A 103 2.96 -11.28 -1.15
C TRP A 103 3.70 -11.27 -2.50
N ALA A 104 4.75 -10.46 -2.63
CA ALA A 104 5.60 -10.45 -3.82
C ALA A 104 6.28 -11.80 -4.07
N ALA A 105 6.83 -12.44 -3.03
CA ALA A 105 7.45 -13.76 -3.13
C ALA A 105 6.46 -14.82 -3.64
N ARG A 106 5.22 -14.79 -3.11
CA ARG A 106 4.13 -15.67 -3.56
C ARG A 106 3.82 -15.50 -5.05
N GLU A 107 3.66 -14.27 -5.52
CA GLU A 107 3.34 -14.00 -6.94
C GLU A 107 4.50 -14.40 -7.88
N LEU A 108 5.74 -14.26 -7.41
CA LEU A 108 6.93 -14.63 -8.17
C LEU A 108 7.29 -16.12 -8.10
N GLY A 109 6.57 -16.92 -7.30
CA GLY A 109 6.87 -18.34 -7.09
C GLY A 109 8.15 -18.60 -6.27
N PHE A 110 8.53 -17.66 -5.42
CA PHE A 110 9.67 -17.80 -4.50
C PHE A 110 9.23 -18.33 -3.13
N PRO A 111 10.15 -18.97 -2.37
CA PRO A 111 9.89 -19.28 -0.97
C PRO A 111 9.64 -17.99 -0.16
N PRO A 112 8.85 -18.06 0.94
CA PRO A 112 8.65 -16.92 1.81
C PRO A 112 9.99 -16.46 2.43
N PRO A 113 10.17 -15.14 2.63
CA PRO A 113 11.38 -14.55 3.22
C PRO A 113 11.55 -14.86 4.71
#